data_AF-A0A1E7MYV3-F1
#
_entry.id   AF-A0A1E7MYV3-F1
#
_cell.length_a   1.000
_cell.length_b   1.000
_cell.length_c   1.000
_cell.angle_alpha   90.00
_cell.angle_beta   90.00
_cell.angle_gamma   90.00
#
_symmetry.space_group_name_H-M   'P 1'
#
loop_
_entity.id
_entity.type
_entity.pdbx_description
1 polymer ?
#
loop_
_entity_poly.entity_id
_entity_poly.type
_entity_poly.pdbx_seq_one_letter_code
_entity_poly.pdbx_strand_id
1 'polypeptide(L)'
;MKGDAVLVELCERLPVLAGEYGLHMVPAVPEDHPGRAEVDGEAMTVDEFCGLARAAGARVLFHRTTAFDADAFLAGAFPEDDDDPDALSEAETASVKAVERVRRRARRHDGQIVDVQLCVVLDGVAVFWSRLASWAAALADDAEKAQDEKNDMVEQIRTSRARDEQAEVTRISRLLQDDPTFREAKDPQARRRAADRLVPRPDEMDFEARRIRTRAIQEAISAIEEAADAIFSEYMTQLPELADELVASGALDGARTIPARKVHLKEFLRKRSGGHTPPVDLITLMMELPQLRNPSSAAVLPAARQPNETLFPMEQG
;
A
#
# COMPACT_ATOMS: atom_id res chain seq x y z
N MET A 1 9.50 15.62 -42.57
CA MET A 1 9.15 16.89 -43.26
C MET A 1 8.29 16.73 -44.53
N LYS A 2 7.77 15.53 -44.87
CA LYS A 2 6.85 15.35 -46.01
C LYS A 2 5.36 15.21 -45.62
N GLY A 3 5.04 14.98 -44.34
CA GLY A 3 3.66 14.75 -43.88
C GLY A 3 2.80 16.01 -43.90
N ASP A 4 3.33 17.14 -43.41
CA ASP A 4 2.60 18.41 -43.29
C ASP A 4 2.15 18.94 -44.65
N ALA A 5 2.97 18.75 -45.69
CA ALA A 5 2.65 19.19 -47.05
C ALA A 5 1.44 18.46 -47.64
N VAL A 6 1.20 17.19 -47.27
CA VAL A 6 0.13 16.38 -47.86
C VAL A 6 -1.25 16.82 -47.35
N LEU A 7 -1.40 17.09 -46.04
CA LEU A 7 -2.67 17.55 -45.49
C LEU A 7 -2.97 19.01 -45.86
N VAL A 8 -1.94 19.85 -45.96
CA VAL A 8 -2.09 21.23 -46.46
C VAL A 8 -2.54 21.22 -47.93
N GLU A 9 -1.86 20.45 -48.79
CA GLU A 9 -2.26 20.31 -50.20
C GLU A 9 -3.69 19.76 -50.33
N LEU A 10 -4.04 18.77 -49.51
CA LEU A 10 -5.40 18.24 -49.43
C LEU A 10 -6.41 19.35 -49.10
N CYS A 11 -6.17 20.13 -48.06
CA CYS A 11 -7.06 21.23 -47.65
C CYS A 11 -7.21 22.30 -48.73
N GLU A 12 -6.13 22.62 -49.45
CA GLU A 12 -6.17 23.59 -50.56
C GLU A 12 -6.93 23.04 -51.77
N ARG A 13 -6.85 21.73 -52.04
CA ARG A 13 -7.53 21.09 -53.18
C ARG A 13 -8.99 20.74 -52.92
N LEU A 14 -9.38 20.56 -51.66
CA LEU A 14 -10.74 20.15 -51.27
C LEU A 14 -11.86 21.00 -51.89
N PRO A 15 -11.80 22.36 -51.90
CA PRO A 15 -12.83 23.20 -52.50
C PRO A 15 -13.00 23.00 -54.01
N VAL A 16 -11.88 22.83 -54.73
CA VAL A 16 -11.88 22.58 -56.18
C VAL A 16 -12.52 21.22 -56.45
N LEU A 17 -12.07 20.20 -55.73
CA LEU A 17 -12.55 18.83 -55.85
C LEU A 17 -14.06 18.72 -55.55
N ALA A 18 -14.52 19.32 -54.45
CA ALA A 18 -15.93 19.36 -54.10
C ALA A 18 -16.76 20.03 -55.22
N GLY A 19 -16.24 21.10 -55.82
CA GLY A 19 -16.86 21.78 -56.96
C GLY A 19 -16.97 20.89 -58.21
N GLU A 20 -15.92 20.14 -58.55
CA GLU A 20 -15.92 19.18 -59.67
C GLU A 20 -16.98 18.08 -59.49
N TYR A 21 -17.18 17.61 -58.26
CA TYR A 21 -18.23 16.66 -57.90
C TYR A 21 -19.57 17.33 -57.54
N GLY A 22 -19.73 18.65 -57.72
CA GLY A 22 -20.99 19.35 -57.44
C GLY A 22 -21.49 19.19 -55.99
N LEU A 23 -20.56 19.07 -55.05
CA LEU A 23 -20.80 18.98 -53.61
C LEU A 23 -20.65 20.36 -52.97
N HIS A 24 -21.62 20.77 -52.18
CA HIS A 24 -21.54 22.00 -51.39
C HIS A 24 -20.79 21.73 -50.08
N MET A 25 -19.68 22.44 -49.86
CA MET A 25 -18.91 22.31 -48.64
C MET A 25 -19.57 23.05 -47.48
N VAL A 26 -19.63 22.38 -46.32
CA VAL A 26 -20.12 22.96 -45.07
C VAL A 26 -19.07 22.72 -43.98
N PRO A 27 -18.55 23.76 -43.30
CA PRO A 27 -17.51 23.63 -42.29
C PRO A 27 -18.08 23.20 -40.93
N ALA A 28 -18.81 22.08 -40.89
CA ALA A 28 -19.41 21.54 -39.67
C ALA A 28 -19.63 20.03 -39.80
N VAL A 29 -18.79 19.22 -39.16
CA VAL A 29 -18.99 17.76 -39.14
C VAL A 29 -20.02 17.40 -38.05
N PRO A 30 -21.09 16.63 -38.35
CA PRO A 30 -22.04 16.17 -37.34
C PRO A 30 -21.35 15.22 -36.34
N GLU A 31 -21.40 15.51 -35.04
CA GLU A 31 -20.68 14.72 -34.02
C GLU A 31 -21.49 13.51 -33.51
N ASP A 32 -22.81 13.67 -33.35
CA ASP A 32 -23.70 12.69 -32.72
C ASP A 32 -24.74 12.11 -33.70
N HIS A 33 -24.29 11.51 -34.80
CA HIS A 33 -25.19 10.90 -35.77
C HIS A 33 -25.47 9.41 -35.43
N PRO A 34 -26.74 8.96 -35.30
CA PRO A 34 -27.08 7.61 -34.83
C PRO A 34 -26.69 6.48 -35.80
N GLY A 35 -26.48 6.80 -37.08
CA GLY A 35 -25.87 5.91 -38.05
C GLY A 35 -24.52 6.45 -38.50
N ARG A 36 -23.42 5.83 -38.09
CA ARG A 36 -22.04 6.25 -38.39
C ARG A 36 -21.27 5.11 -39.04
N ALA A 37 -20.68 5.39 -40.20
CA ALA A 37 -19.70 4.54 -40.86
C ALA A 37 -18.39 5.31 -41.02
N GLU A 38 -17.25 4.65 -40.82
CA GLU A 38 -15.93 5.29 -40.93
C GLU A 38 -15.15 4.65 -42.06
N VAL A 39 -14.47 5.49 -42.83
CA VAL A 39 -13.55 5.08 -43.88
C VAL A 39 -12.22 5.77 -43.68
N ASP A 40 -11.17 4.96 -43.61
CA ASP A 40 -9.80 5.45 -43.48
C ASP A 40 -9.33 6.12 -44.78
N GLY A 41 -8.78 7.32 -44.66
CA GLY A 41 -8.19 8.07 -45.77
C GLY A 41 -6.91 7.49 -46.35
N GLU A 42 -6.31 6.49 -45.70
CA GLU A 42 -5.26 5.66 -46.32
C GLU A 42 -5.83 4.55 -47.20
N ALA A 43 -7.02 4.04 -46.89
CA ALA A 43 -7.68 2.96 -47.63
C ALA A 43 -8.48 3.46 -48.85
N MET A 44 -8.95 4.71 -48.80
CA MET A 44 -9.71 5.34 -49.88
C MET A 44 -9.26 6.78 -50.05
N THR A 45 -8.95 7.17 -51.29
CA THR A 45 -8.54 8.54 -51.59
C THR A 45 -9.72 9.52 -51.46
N VAL A 46 -9.42 10.80 -51.28
CA VAL A 46 -10.44 11.86 -51.20
C VAL A 46 -11.26 11.97 -52.50
N ASP A 47 -10.62 11.75 -53.65
CA ASP A 47 -11.27 11.73 -54.96
C ASP A 47 -12.29 10.58 -55.05
N GLU A 48 -11.90 9.38 -54.63
CA GLU A 48 -12.79 8.21 -54.58
C GLU A 48 -13.96 8.44 -53.61
N PHE A 49 -13.71 9.06 -52.45
CA PHE A 49 -14.75 9.41 -51.50
C PHE A 49 -15.77 10.40 -52.09
N CYS A 50 -15.30 11.48 -52.73
CA CYS A 50 -16.17 12.48 -53.36
C CYS A 50 -16.95 11.88 -54.54
N GLY A 51 -16.31 11.00 -55.32
CA GLY A 51 -16.96 10.25 -56.39
C GLY A 51 -18.05 9.31 -55.88
N LEU A 52 -17.79 8.57 -54.81
CA LEU A 52 -18.78 7.73 -54.14
C LEU A 52 -19.96 8.56 -53.62
N ALA A 53 -19.68 9.67 -52.94
CA ALA A 53 -20.69 10.60 -52.44
C ALA A 53 -21.58 11.12 -53.57
N ARG A 54 -21.00 11.57 -54.69
CA ARG A 54 -21.72 12.00 -55.88
C ARG A 54 -22.61 10.88 -56.44
N ALA A 55 -22.05 9.68 -56.60
CA ALA A 55 -22.76 8.54 -57.16
C ALA A 55 -23.94 8.10 -56.29
N ALA A 56 -23.79 8.21 -54.97
CA ALA A 56 -24.84 7.97 -53.98
C ALA A 56 -25.83 9.14 -53.83
N GLY A 57 -25.69 10.22 -54.60
CA GLY A 57 -26.64 11.34 -54.62
C GLY A 57 -26.41 12.41 -53.57
N ALA A 58 -25.28 12.38 -52.84
CA ALA A 58 -24.93 13.46 -51.91
C ALA A 58 -24.82 14.80 -52.64
N ARG A 59 -25.22 15.85 -51.92
CA ARG A 59 -25.14 17.25 -52.37
C ARG A 59 -24.31 18.12 -51.43
N VAL A 60 -24.04 17.62 -50.23
CA VAL A 60 -23.35 18.34 -49.17
C VAL A 60 -22.19 17.49 -48.70
N LEU A 61 -21.02 18.13 -48.57
CA LEU A 61 -19.82 17.58 -47.98
C LEU A 61 -19.51 18.39 -46.73
N PHE A 62 -19.74 17.80 -45.57
CA PHE A 62 -19.31 18.37 -44.31
C PHE A 62 -17.81 18.17 -44.15
N HIS A 63 -17.11 19.18 -43.64
CA HIS A 63 -15.67 19.06 -43.40
C HIS A 63 -15.26 19.73 -42.09
N ARG A 64 -14.17 19.21 -41.52
CA ARG A 64 -13.49 19.75 -40.35
C ARG A 64 -11.99 19.56 -40.54
N THR A 65 -11.24 20.60 -40.23
CA THR A 65 -9.78 20.58 -40.21
C THR A 65 -9.35 20.93 -38.81
N THR A 66 -8.50 20.10 -38.21
CA THR A 66 -8.04 20.27 -36.84
C THR A 66 -6.56 20.63 -36.87
N ALA A 67 -6.22 21.76 -36.24
CA ALA A 67 -4.83 22.10 -35.96
C ALA A 67 -4.38 21.37 -34.68
N PHE A 68 -3.13 20.93 -34.66
CA PHE A 68 -2.51 20.33 -33.49
C PHE A 68 -2.30 21.39 -32.42
N ASP A 69 -2.79 21.13 -31.23
CA ASP A 69 -2.51 21.91 -30.03
C ASP A 69 -1.54 21.11 -29.16
N ALA A 70 -0.29 21.55 -29.12
CA ALA A 70 0.74 20.88 -28.35
C ALA A 70 0.47 20.98 -26.83
N ASP A 71 -0.15 22.05 -26.35
CA ASP A 71 -0.46 22.22 -24.93
C ASP A 71 -1.58 21.27 -24.51
N ALA A 72 -2.67 21.20 -25.28
CA ALA A 72 -3.76 20.27 -25.03
C ALA A 72 -3.29 18.80 -25.12
N PHE A 73 -2.45 18.47 -26.10
CA PHE A 73 -1.87 17.13 -26.23
C PHE A 73 -1.01 16.77 -25.01
N LEU A 74 -0.12 17.66 -24.58
CA LEU A 74 0.78 17.40 -23.46
C LEU A 74 0.04 17.33 -22.13
N ALA A 75 -1.01 18.14 -21.92
CA ALA A 75 -1.85 18.07 -20.74
C ALA A 75 -2.62 16.75 -20.64
N GLY A 76 -3.05 16.19 -21.78
CA GLY A 76 -3.71 14.88 -21.82
C GLY A 76 -2.73 13.70 -21.69
N ALA A 77 -1.55 13.80 -22.31
CA ALA A 77 -0.54 12.74 -22.31
C ALA A 77 0.23 12.64 -20.99
N PHE A 78 0.46 13.78 -20.34
CA PHE A 78 1.18 13.89 -19.07
C PHE A 78 0.33 14.75 -18.12
N PRO A 79 -0.76 14.20 -17.56
CA PRO A 79 -1.50 14.90 -16.53
C PRO A 79 -0.55 15.26 -15.38
N GLU A 80 -0.80 16.41 -14.75
CA GLU A 80 -0.17 16.73 -13.47
C GLU A 80 -0.66 15.70 -12.46
N ASP A 81 0.13 14.65 -12.24
CA ASP A 81 -0.17 13.64 -11.24
C ASP A 81 -0.05 14.29 -9.85
N ASP A 82 -1.05 14.09 -8.98
CA ASP A 82 -1.04 14.43 -7.54
C ASP A 82 -0.06 13.53 -6.73
N ASP A 83 0.95 12.98 -7.39
CA ASP A 83 1.89 12.05 -6.79
C ASP A 83 2.83 12.75 -5.80
N ASP A 84 3.34 11.97 -4.85
CA ASP A 84 4.29 12.39 -3.82
C ASP A 84 5.48 13.16 -4.43
N PRO A 85 5.65 14.46 -4.12
CA PRO A 85 6.69 15.32 -4.71
C PRO A 85 8.11 14.78 -4.49
N ASP A 86 8.33 14.00 -3.43
CA ASP A 86 9.65 13.42 -3.14
C ASP A 86 9.94 12.18 -3.98
N ALA A 87 8.92 11.42 -4.40
CA ALA A 87 9.05 10.31 -5.34
C ALA A 87 9.19 10.82 -6.79
N LEU A 88 8.50 11.93 -7.09
CA LEU A 88 8.59 12.64 -8.36
C LEU A 88 10.00 13.20 -8.57
N SER A 89 10.62 13.86 -7.60
CA SER A 89 11.97 14.46 -7.76
C SER A 89 13.07 13.48 -8.24
N GLU A 90 13.07 12.24 -7.75
CA GLU A 90 14.05 11.22 -8.15
C GLU A 90 13.67 10.54 -9.47
N ALA A 91 12.39 10.25 -9.70
CA ALA A 91 11.89 9.68 -10.96
C ALA A 91 11.99 10.68 -12.13
N GLU A 92 11.73 11.96 -11.87
CA GLU A 92 11.83 13.06 -12.80
C GLU A 92 13.24 13.12 -13.38
N THR A 93 14.29 12.96 -12.59
CA THR A 93 15.67 13.05 -13.10
C THR A 93 15.98 11.97 -14.15
N ALA A 94 15.34 10.80 -14.08
CA ALA A 94 15.54 9.68 -15.01
C ALA A 94 14.59 9.74 -16.23
N SER A 95 13.31 10.05 -16.03
CA SER A 95 12.28 10.04 -17.08
C SER A 95 12.08 11.39 -17.79
N VAL A 96 12.64 12.49 -17.25
CA VAL A 96 12.62 13.82 -17.89
C VAL A 96 13.15 13.76 -19.32
N LYS A 97 14.14 12.92 -19.63
CA LYS A 97 14.70 12.89 -20.99
C LYS A 97 13.72 12.33 -22.03
N ALA A 98 12.86 11.38 -21.67
CA ALA A 98 11.85 10.83 -22.56
C ALA A 98 10.70 11.84 -22.70
N VAL A 99 10.15 12.31 -21.59
CA VAL A 99 9.07 13.31 -21.55
C VAL A 99 9.49 14.60 -22.27
N GLU A 100 10.68 15.12 -22.01
CA GLU A 100 11.20 16.34 -22.67
C GLU A 100 11.41 16.14 -24.17
N ARG A 101 11.76 14.93 -24.60
CA ARG A 101 11.85 14.61 -26.03
C ARG A 101 10.47 14.66 -26.69
N VAL A 102 9.44 14.11 -26.04
CA VAL A 102 8.05 14.19 -26.51
C VAL A 102 7.58 15.63 -26.52
N ARG A 103 7.80 16.41 -25.45
CA ARG A 103 7.48 17.84 -25.38
C ARG A 103 8.11 18.61 -26.54
N ARG A 104 9.41 18.43 -26.76
CA ARG A 104 10.12 19.09 -27.86
C ARG A 104 9.60 18.66 -29.24
N ARG A 105 9.19 17.39 -29.40
CA ARG A 105 8.64 16.89 -30.66
C ARG A 105 7.23 17.42 -30.91
N ALA A 106 6.36 17.40 -29.91
CA ALA A 106 5.01 17.97 -29.97
C ALA A 106 5.04 19.46 -30.34
N ARG A 107 5.90 20.24 -29.69
CA ARG A 107 6.07 21.68 -29.99
C ARG A 107 6.53 21.99 -31.42
N ARG A 108 7.17 21.05 -32.12
CA ARG A 108 7.54 21.25 -33.55
C ARG A 108 6.34 21.17 -34.48
N HIS A 109 5.27 20.52 -34.03
CA HIS A 109 4.04 20.30 -34.79
C HIS A 109 2.91 21.24 -34.37
N ASP A 110 3.17 22.14 -33.41
CA ASP A 110 2.18 23.06 -32.90
C ASP A 110 1.59 23.96 -34.01
N GLY A 111 0.27 24.04 -34.06
CA GLY A 111 -0.50 24.75 -35.08
C GLY A 111 -0.54 24.09 -36.46
N GLN A 112 0.15 22.95 -36.68
CA GLN A 112 0.07 22.20 -37.95
C GLN A 112 -1.24 21.43 -38.06
N ILE A 113 -1.72 21.18 -39.27
CA ILE A 113 -2.93 20.36 -39.47
C ILE A 113 -2.61 18.91 -39.06
N VAL A 114 -3.34 18.40 -38.05
CA VAL A 114 -3.18 17.03 -37.55
C VAL A 114 -4.25 16.08 -38.11
N ASP A 115 -5.43 16.61 -38.42
CA ASP A 115 -6.57 15.82 -38.89
C ASP A 115 -7.39 16.60 -39.91
N VAL A 116 -7.81 15.89 -40.95
CA VAL A 116 -8.80 16.36 -41.92
C VAL A 116 -9.91 15.32 -41.95
N GLN A 117 -11.11 15.75 -41.56
CA GLN A 117 -12.30 14.92 -41.53
C GLN A 117 -13.33 15.44 -42.52
N LEU A 118 -13.93 14.54 -43.27
CA LEU A 118 -15.02 14.78 -44.20
C LEU A 118 -16.20 13.89 -43.82
N CYS A 119 -17.41 14.35 -44.09
CA CYS A 119 -18.61 13.59 -43.83
C CYS A 119 -19.67 13.85 -44.90
N VAL A 120 -20.35 12.79 -45.32
CA VAL A 120 -21.56 12.87 -46.16
C VAL A 120 -22.67 12.08 -45.51
N VAL A 121 -23.92 12.52 -45.68
CA VAL A 121 -25.09 11.79 -45.17
C VAL A 121 -25.82 11.16 -46.35
N LEU A 122 -25.90 9.84 -46.33
CA LEU A 122 -26.49 9.00 -47.38
C LEU A 122 -27.58 8.14 -46.74
N ASP A 123 -28.83 8.30 -47.19
CA ASP A 123 -29.98 7.51 -46.71
C ASP A 123 -30.09 7.37 -45.18
N GLY A 124 -29.73 8.43 -44.45
CA GLY A 124 -29.74 8.43 -42.98
C GLY A 124 -28.52 7.77 -42.32
N VAL A 125 -27.42 7.59 -43.04
CA VAL A 125 -26.11 7.17 -42.51
C VAL A 125 -25.08 8.26 -42.79
N ALA A 126 -24.38 8.70 -41.75
CA ALA A 126 -23.24 9.60 -41.86
C ALA A 126 -21.98 8.76 -42.12
N VAL A 127 -21.39 8.94 -43.29
CA VAL A 127 -20.15 8.28 -43.70
C VAL A 127 -19.02 9.28 -43.50
N PHE A 128 -18.12 8.97 -42.58
CA PHE A 128 -16.96 9.77 -42.24
C PHE A 128 -15.74 9.26 -42.98
N TRP A 129 -14.98 10.18 -43.51
CA TRP A 129 -13.66 9.94 -44.04
C TRP A 129 -12.69 10.79 -43.23
N SER A 130 -11.58 10.23 -42.77
CA SER A 130 -10.59 11.01 -42.01
C SER A 130 -9.18 10.63 -42.40
N ARG A 131 -8.28 11.61 -42.35
CA ARG A 131 -6.86 11.39 -42.55
C ARG A 131 -6.05 12.16 -41.53
N LEU A 132 -5.29 11.41 -40.73
CA LEU A 132 -4.38 11.95 -39.74
C LEU A 132 -3.01 12.27 -40.37
N ALA A 133 -2.29 13.19 -39.75
CA ALA A 133 -0.92 13.46 -40.11
C ALA A 133 -0.05 12.23 -39.82
N SER A 134 0.86 11.89 -40.73
CA SER A 134 1.70 10.69 -40.61
C SER A 134 2.60 10.68 -39.37
N TRP A 135 2.84 11.84 -38.76
CA TRP A 135 3.62 11.98 -37.53
C TRP A 135 2.79 11.82 -36.26
N ALA A 136 1.46 11.93 -36.33
CA ALA A 136 0.57 12.00 -35.19
C ALA A 136 0.56 10.69 -34.39
N ALA A 137 0.37 9.55 -35.07
CA ALA A 137 0.39 8.23 -34.43
C ALA A 137 1.75 7.97 -33.75
N ALA A 138 2.86 8.22 -34.45
CA ALA A 138 4.20 8.05 -33.87
C ALA A 138 4.49 8.98 -32.69
N LEU A 139 3.87 10.17 -32.64
CA LEU A 139 4.00 11.08 -31.50
C LEU A 139 3.17 10.59 -30.30
N ALA A 140 1.97 10.04 -30.55
CA ALA A 140 1.13 9.43 -29.53
C ALA A 140 1.81 8.20 -28.91
N ASP A 141 2.36 7.31 -29.75
CA ASP A 141 3.11 6.13 -29.28
C ASP A 141 4.35 6.52 -28.45
N ASP A 142 5.06 7.58 -28.85
CA ASP A 142 6.21 8.08 -28.09
C ASP A 142 5.78 8.64 -26.72
N ALA A 143 4.60 9.28 -26.66
CA ALA A 143 4.05 9.84 -25.43
C ALA A 143 3.61 8.74 -24.46
N GLU A 144 2.90 7.73 -24.95
CA GLU A 144 2.49 6.55 -24.18
C GLU A 144 3.71 5.85 -23.57
N LYS A 145 4.72 5.54 -24.39
CA LYS A 145 5.97 4.92 -23.91
C LYS A 145 6.69 5.77 -22.88
N ALA A 146 6.74 7.09 -23.07
CA ALA A 146 7.39 7.98 -22.10
C ALA A 146 6.64 8.02 -20.76
N GLN A 147 5.30 7.92 -20.79
CA GLN A 147 4.48 7.85 -19.58
C GLN A 147 4.61 6.49 -18.88
N ASP A 148 4.65 5.38 -19.62
CA ASP A 148 4.89 4.04 -19.07
C ASP A 148 6.27 3.96 -18.40
N GLU A 149 7.32 4.45 -19.08
CA GLU A 149 8.67 4.53 -18.50
C GLU A 149 8.71 5.39 -17.22
N LYS A 150 7.90 6.46 -17.16
CA LYS A 150 7.77 7.28 -15.95
C LYS A 150 7.12 6.47 -14.82
N ASN A 151 6.00 5.82 -15.09
CA ASN A 151 5.24 5.06 -14.11
C ASN A 151 6.05 3.89 -13.55
N ASP A 152 6.73 3.13 -14.42
CA ASP A 152 7.60 2.02 -14.01
C ASP A 152 8.73 2.49 -13.08
N MET A 153 9.33 3.65 -13.37
CA MET A 153 10.38 4.23 -12.54
C MET A 153 9.84 4.67 -11.17
N VAL A 154 8.68 5.34 -11.15
CA VAL A 154 8.02 5.75 -9.89
C VAL A 154 7.73 4.52 -9.02
N GLU A 155 7.17 3.46 -9.60
CA GLU A 155 6.88 2.22 -8.87
C GLU A 155 8.14 1.51 -8.38
N GLN A 156 9.24 1.52 -9.16
CA GLN A 156 10.52 0.99 -8.72
C GLN A 156 11.08 1.77 -7.52
N ILE A 157 11.03 3.10 -7.54
CA ILE A 157 11.49 3.95 -6.44
C ILE A 157 10.62 3.71 -5.20
N ARG A 158 9.29 3.71 -5.35
CA ARG A 158 8.35 3.39 -4.26
C ARG A 158 8.65 2.04 -3.63
N THR A 159 8.84 1.02 -4.47
CA THR A 159 9.16 -0.35 -4.02
C THR A 159 10.50 -0.40 -3.30
N SER A 160 11.52 0.30 -3.80
CA SER A 160 12.85 0.38 -3.16
C SER A 160 12.75 1.07 -1.80
N ARG A 161 12.12 2.24 -1.73
CA ARG A 161 11.93 2.98 -0.47
C ARG A 161 11.14 2.16 0.55
N ALA A 162 10.05 1.52 0.15
CA ALA A 162 9.28 0.66 1.02
C ALA A 162 10.10 -0.54 1.54
N ARG A 163 10.98 -1.10 0.70
CA ARG A 163 11.89 -2.18 1.10
C ARG A 163 12.92 -1.70 2.12
N ASP A 164 13.54 -0.55 1.88
CA ASP A 164 14.54 0.04 2.79
C ASP A 164 13.90 0.42 4.12
N GLU A 165 12.70 1.03 4.10
CA GLU A 165 11.89 1.30 5.28
C GLU A 165 11.62 0.01 6.07
N GLN A 166 11.13 -1.04 5.41
CA GLN A 166 10.83 -2.30 6.08
C GLN A 166 12.08 -2.97 6.65
N ALA A 167 13.21 -2.89 5.95
CA ALA A 167 14.49 -3.39 6.44
C ALA A 167 14.92 -2.66 7.72
N GLU A 168 14.75 -1.33 7.76
CA GLU A 168 15.07 -0.52 8.92
C GLU A 168 14.12 -0.77 10.10
N VAL A 169 12.81 -0.88 9.83
CA VAL A 169 11.81 -1.30 10.83
C VAL A 169 12.19 -2.65 11.43
N THR A 170 12.53 -3.63 10.59
CA THR A 170 12.94 -4.98 11.03
C THR A 170 14.20 -4.92 11.88
N ARG A 171 15.20 -4.14 11.46
CA ARG A 171 16.48 -3.97 12.17
C ARG A 171 16.26 -3.38 13.56
N ILE A 172 15.49 -2.29 13.65
CA ILE A 172 15.16 -1.64 14.93
C ILE A 172 14.32 -2.57 15.80
N SER A 173 13.32 -3.22 15.23
CA SER A 173 12.44 -4.16 15.96
C SER A 173 13.27 -5.26 16.63
N ARG A 174 14.18 -5.90 15.90
CA ARG A 174 15.09 -6.93 16.46
C ARG A 174 15.98 -6.39 17.58
N LEU A 175 16.57 -5.21 17.39
CA LEU A 175 17.39 -4.56 18.43
C LEU A 175 16.60 -4.36 19.73
N LEU A 176 15.32 -3.98 19.62
CA LEU A 176 14.44 -3.81 20.78
C LEU A 176 14.05 -5.15 21.43
N GLN A 177 13.81 -6.20 20.62
CA GLN A 177 13.49 -7.54 21.12
C GLN A 177 14.65 -8.17 21.90
N ASP A 178 15.88 -7.93 21.45
CA ASP A 178 17.10 -8.46 22.06
C ASP A 178 17.45 -7.77 23.39
N ASP A 179 16.95 -6.55 23.62
CA ASP A 179 17.23 -5.81 24.85
C ASP A 179 16.34 -6.24 26.04
N PRO A 180 16.94 -6.68 27.17
CA PRO A 180 16.18 -7.09 28.34
C PRO A 180 15.35 -5.96 28.96
N THR A 181 15.81 -4.71 28.91
CA THR A 181 15.09 -3.59 29.53
C THR A 181 13.81 -3.23 28.78
N PHE A 182 13.81 -3.42 27.45
CA PHE A 182 12.63 -3.29 26.62
C PHE A 182 11.68 -4.49 26.79
N ARG A 183 12.21 -5.72 26.78
CA ARG A 183 11.44 -6.96 26.95
C ARG A 183 10.71 -7.05 28.29
N GLU A 184 11.36 -6.62 29.38
CA GLU A 184 10.80 -6.67 30.74
C GLU A 184 9.85 -5.49 31.06
N ALA A 185 9.79 -4.47 30.20
CA ALA A 185 8.99 -3.27 30.45
C ALA A 185 7.48 -3.54 30.35
N LYS A 186 6.76 -3.17 31.41
CA LYS A 186 5.32 -3.45 31.59
C LYS A 186 4.39 -2.35 31.13
N ASP A 187 4.88 -1.11 31.07
CA ASP A 187 4.07 0.06 30.71
C ASP A 187 4.62 0.76 29.45
N PRO A 188 3.77 1.46 28.69
CA PRO A 188 4.19 2.15 27.48
C PRO A 188 5.30 3.19 27.70
N GLN A 189 5.37 3.83 28.87
CA GLN A 189 6.39 4.84 29.17
C GLN A 189 7.75 4.21 29.47
N ALA A 190 7.79 3.06 30.14
CA ALA A 190 8.98 2.25 30.33
C ALA A 190 9.50 1.71 28.99
N ARG A 191 8.62 1.18 28.13
CA ARG A 191 8.98 0.72 26.77
C ARG A 191 9.55 1.87 25.92
N ARG A 192 8.91 3.05 25.95
CA ARG A 192 9.43 4.26 25.26
C ARG A 192 10.81 4.66 25.79
N ARG A 193 11.01 4.69 27.10
CA ARG A 193 12.32 5.02 27.71
C ARG A 193 13.41 4.01 27.38
N ALA A 194 13.08 2.72 27.31
CA ALA A 194 14.02 1.68 26.87
C ALA A 194 14.37 1.87 25.39
N ALA A 195 13.36 2.10 24.53
CA ALA A 195 13.58 2.37 23.12
C ALA A 195 14.41 3.64 22.87
N ASP A 196 14.20 4.71 23.64
CA ASP A 196 14.97 5.96 23.55
C ASP A 196 16.48 5.78 23.82
N ARG A 197 16.87 4.74 24.59
CA ARG A 197 18.28 4.45 24.87
C ARG A 197 18.99 3.74 23.72
N LEU A 198 18.25 2.92 22.98
CA LEU A 198 18.79 2.06 21.90
C LEU A 198 18.67 2.72 20.53
N VAL A 199 17.60 3.49 20.35
CA VAL A 199 17.24 4.15 19.10
C VAL A 199 16.99 5.62 19.41
N PRO A 200 17.93 6.51 19.04
CA PRO A 200 17.78 7.95 19.24
C PRO A 200 16.43 8.44 18.72
N ARG A 201 15.87 9.43 19.41
CA ARG A 201 14.66 10.08 18.91
C ARG A 201 15.01 10.83 17.63
N PRO A 202 14.26 10.62 16.54
CA PRO A 202 14.45 11.40 15.33
C PRO A 202 14.09 12.87 15.60
N ASP A 203 14.58 13.73 14.71
CA ASP A 203 14.19 15.15 14.69
C ASP A 203 12.66 15.30 14.58
N GLU A 204 12.12 16.37 15.16
CA GLU A 204 10.69 16.67 15.07
C GLU A 204 10.24 17.01 13.64
N MET A 205 11.16 17.40 12.77
CA MET A 205 10.90 17.64 11.35
C MET A 205 11.06 16.39 10.48
N ASP A 206 11.68 15.33 11.02
CA ASP A 206 11.87 14.07 10.30
C ASP A 206 10.65 13.16 10.51
N PHE A 207 9.64 13.36 9.66
CA PHE A 207 8.40 12.57 9.69
C PHE A 207 8.63 11.10 9.38
N GLU A 208 9.52 10.80 8.44
CA GLU A 208 9.81 9.44 7.99
C GLU A 208 10.47 8.62 9.10
N ALA A 209 11.55 9.11 9.69
CA ALA A 209 12.24 8.40 10.76
C ALA A 209 11.34 8.22 12.00
N ARG A 210 10.45 9.18 12.29
CA ARG A 210 9.45 9.03 13.37
C ARG A 210 8.43 7.93 13.06
N ARG A 211 7.96 7.84 11.82
CA ARG A 211 7.04 6.79 11.38
C ARG A 211 7.72 5.42 11.45
N ILE A 212 8.92 5.27 10.90
CA ILE A 212 9.74 4.05 10.96
C ILE A 212 9.92 3.61 12.41
N ARG A 213 10.36 4.52 13.28
CA ARG A 213 10.58 4.22 14.70
C ARG A 213 9.31 3.78 15.41
N THR A 214 8.19 4.45 15.16
CA THR A 214 6.90 4.10 15.79
C THR A 214 6.44 2.72 15.37
N ARG A 215 6.55 2.41 14.07
CA ARG A 215 6.22 1.10 13.52
C ARG A 215 7.12 0.00 14.08
N ALA A 216 8.43 0.25 14.16
CA ALA A 216 9.39 -0.72 14.71
C ALA A 216 9.15 -1.03 16.20
N ILE A 217 8.77 -0.04 17.00
CA ILE A 217 8.39 -0.25 18.41
C ILE A 217 7.14 -1.12 18.51
N GLN A 218 6.14 -0.88 17.67
CA GLN A 218 4.90 -1.68 17.64
C GLN A 218 5.21 -3.12 17.23
N GLU A 219 5.99 -3.31 16.18
CA GLU A 219 6.39 -4.65 15.70
C GLU A 219 7.19 -5.42 16.75
N ALA A 220 8.10 -4.75 17.47
CA ALA A 220 8.84 -5.36 18.58
C ALA A 220 7.92 -5.79 19.72
N ILE A 221 6.93 -4.97 20.07
CA ILE A 221 5.94 -5.29 21.10
C ILE A 221 5.14 -6.53 20.72
N SER A 222 4.60 -6.56 19.50
CA SER A 222 3.83 -7.69 19.00
C SER A 222 4.65 -8.97 19.00
N ALA A 223 5.90 -8.93 18.50
CA ALA A 223 6.78 -10.09 18.50
C ALA A 223 7.13 -10.60 19.92
N ILE A 224 7.33 -9.70 20.88
CA ILE A 224 7.57 -10.07 22.29
C ILE A 224 6.34 -10.72 22.92
N GLU A 225 5.15 -10.22 22.59
CA GLU A 225 3.88 -10.75 23.08
C GLU A 225 3.59 -12.13 22.47
N GLU A 226 3.78 -12.31 21.16
CA GLU A 226 3.67 -13.60 20.48
C GLU A 226 4.67 -14.63 21.04
N ALA A 227 5.93 -14.23 21.27
CA ALA A 227 6.94 -15.10 21.87
C ALA A 227 6.58 -15.49 23.31
N ALA A 228 6.08 -14.54 24.11
CA ALA A 228 5.64 -14.81 25.47
C ALA A 228 4.45 -15.80 25.48
N ASP A 229 3.46 -15.59 24.61
CA ASP A 229 2.29 -16.45 24.50
C ASP A 229 2.67 -17.88 24.10
N ALA A 230 3.61 -18.05 23.17
CA ALA A 230 4.13 -19.36 22.80
C ALA A 230 4.81 -20.06 23.99
N ILE A 231 5.71 -19.37 24.70
CA ILE A 231 6.43 -19.90 25.87
C ILE A 231 5.45 -20.30 26.99
N PHE A 232 4.50 -19.43 27.32
CA PHE A 232 3.60 -19.67 28.43
C PHE A 232 2.50 -20.67 28.09
N SER A 233 2.12 -20.80 26.82
CA SER A 233 1.25 -21.89 26.35
C SER A 233 1.93 -23.25 26.52
N GLU A 234 3.22 -23.36 26.23
CA GLU A 234 4.00 -24.57 26.51
C GLU A 234 4.07 -24.86 28.02
N TYR A 235 4.34 -23.84 28.84
CA TYR A 235 4.37 -24.00 30.30
C TYR A 235 3.04 -24.48 30.88
N MET A 236 1.91 -24.02 30.33
CA MET A 236 0.57 -24.48 30.72
C MET A 236 0.34 -25.97 30.46
N THR A 237 1.09 -26.59 29.54
CA THR A 237 1.04 -28.04 29.29
C THR A 237 1.95 -28.86 30.20
N GLN A 238 2.95 -28.22 30.82
CA GLN A 238 4.00 -28.84 31.63
C GLN A 238 3.95 -28.38 33.10
N LEU A 239 2.74 -28.13 33.60
CA LEU A 239 2.54 -27.58 34.94
C LEU A 239 3.13 -28.45 36.06
N PRO A 240 2.97 -29.80 36.06
CA PRO A 240 3.57 -30.65 37.09
C PRO A 240 5.10 -30.60 37.09
N GLU A 241 5.72 -30.64 35.91
CA GLU A 241 7.18 -30.59 35.77
C GLU A 241 7.74 -29.25 36.26
N LEU A 242 7.08 -28.13 35.90
CA LEU A 242 7.47 -26.79 36.36
C LEU A 242 7.37 -26.63 37.88
N ALA A 243 6.40 -27.29 38.50
CA ALA A 243 6.25 -27.27 39.95
C ALA A 243 7.36 -28.06 40.65
N ASP A 244 7.72 -29.23 40.12
CA ASP A 244 8.83 -30.04 40.66
C ASP A 244 10.16 -29.29 40.54
N GLU A 245 10.42 -28.64 39.41
CA GLU A 245 11.60 -27.80 39.23
C GLU A 245 11.63 -26.58 40.16
N LEU A 246 10.48 -25.94 40.38
CA LEU A 246 10.38 -24.81 41.31
C LEU A 246 10.70 -25.24 42.74
N VAL A 247 10.22 -26.42 43.18
CA VAL A 247 10.57 -26.99 44.48
C VAL A 247 12.07 -27.29 44.54
N ALA A 248 12.62 -27.94 43.51
CA ALA A 248 14.04 -28.28 43.45
C ALA A 248 14.96 -27.05 43.47
N SER A 249 14.50 -25.92 42.93
CA SER A 249 15.26 -24.66 42.91
C SER A 249 15.38 -23.97 44.28
N GLY A 250 14.56 -24.36 45.27
CA GLY A 250 14.47 -23.66 46.56
C GLY A 250 13.90 -22.24 46.46
N ALA A 251 13.34 -21.83 45.31
CA ALA A 251 12.90 -20.45 45.09
C ALA A 251 11.76 -20.00 46.04
N LEU A 252 11.05 -20.93 46.67
CA LEU A 252 9.99 -20.67 47.64
C LEU A 252 10.45 -20.78 49.10
N ASP A 253 11.73 -21.05 49.35
CA ASP A 253 12.28 -21.21 50.68
C ASP A 253 12.18 -19.89 51.47
N GLY A 254 11.58 -19.95 52.65
CA GLY A 254 11.32 -18.78 53.49
C GLY A 254 10.05 -17.98 53.13
N ALA A 255 9.41 -18.23 51.99
CA ALA A 255 8.15 -17.57 51.60
C ALA A 255 6.94 -18.23 52.28
N ARG A 256 6.58 -17.74 53.47
CA ARG A 256 5.52 -18.33 54.33
C ARG A 256 4.09 -17.95 53.96
N THR A 257 3.90 -16.90 53.17
CA THR A 257 2.57 -16.38 52.80
C THR A 257 2.28 -16.59 51.31
N ILE A 258 1.01 -16.75 50.95
CA ILE A 258 0.58 -16.90 49.55
C ILE A 258 1.06 -15.72 48.68
N PRO A 259 0.93 -14.44 49.11
CA PRO A 259 1.43 -13.31 48.34
C PRO A 259 2.94 -13.38 48.10
N ALA A 260 3.75 -13.73 49.11
CA ALA A 260 5.19 -13.87 48.95
C ALA A 260 5.54 -14.98 47.96
N ARG A 261 4.89 -16.15 48.07
CA ARG A 261 5.10 -17.27 47.14
C ARG A 261 4.75 -16.90 45.70
N LYS A 262 3.67 -16.15 45.47
CA LYS A 262 3.31 -15.64 44.13
C LYS A 262 4.39 -14.72 43.56
N VAL A 263 5.03 -13.87 44.38
CA VAL A 263 6.14 -13.01 43.95
C VAL A 263 7.35 -13.84 43.52
N HIS A 264 7.73 -14.85 44.33
CA HIS A 264 8.85 -15.73 44.01
C HIS A 264 8.59 -16.63 42.79
N LEU A 265 7.38 -17.19 42.67
CA LEU A 265 6.95 -17.95 41.50
C LEU A 265 6.99 -17.09 40.24
N LYS A 266 6.49 -15.85 40.31
CA LYS A 266 6.55 -14.90 39.19
C LYS A 266 7.99 -14.63 38.78
N GLU A 267 8.90 -14.47 39.74
CA GLU A 267 10.31 -14.23 39.46
C GLU A 267 11.02 -15.45 38.86
N PHE A 268 10.69 -16.66 39.34
CA PHE A 268 11.18 -17.91 38.77
C PHE A 268 10.75 -18.06 37.31
N LEU A 269 9.45 -17.92 37.04
CA LEU A 269 8.91 -18.03 35.68
C LEU A 269 9.50 -16.97 34.76
N ARG A 270 9.63 -15.73 35.24
CA ARG A 270 10.27 -14.62 34.50
C ARG A 270 11.71 -14.94 34.11
N LYS A 271 12.51 -15.50 35.02
CA LYS A 271 13.90 -15.90 34.73
C LYS A 271 13.94 -17.06 33.74
N ARG A 272 13.06 -18.05 33.89
CA ARG A 272 12.99 -19.22 33.01
C ARG A 272 12.58 -18.83 31.58
N SER A 273 11.63 -17.91 31.45
CA SER A 273 11.16 -17.39 30.17
C SER A 273 12.02 -16.25 29.61
N GLY A 274 13.28 -16.10 30.04
CA GLY A 274 14.19 -15.08 29.48
C GLY A 274 13.71 -13.62 29.62
N GLY A 275 12.96 -13.30 30.68
CA GLY A 275 12.50 -11.95 31.01
C GLY A 275 11.02 -11.66 30.72
N HIS A 276 10.31 -12.56 30.01
CA HIS A 276 8.87 -12.35 29.74
C HIS A 276 8.03 -12.32 31.03
N THR A 277 6.99 -11.49 31.06
CA THR A 277 6.10 -11.41 32.22
C THR A 277 5.07 -12.54 32.17
N PRO A 278 5.01 -13.44 33.17
CA PRO A 278 4.07 -14.56 33.15
C PRO A 278 2.61 -14.10 33.31
N PRO A 279 1.66 -14.76 32.62
CA PRO A 279 0.22 -14.55 32.78
C PRO A 279 -0.25 -14.82 34.21
N VAL A 280 -1.28 -14.09 34.65
CA VAL A 280 -1.86 -14.25 35.99
C VAL A 280 -2.49 -15.63 36.16
N ASP A 281 -3.07 -16.20 35.11
CA ASP A 281 -3.73 -17.50 35.14
C ASP A 281 -2.73 -18.62 35.37
N LEU A 282 -1.58 -18.60 34.69
CA LEU A 282 -0.47 -19.54 34.91
C LEU A 282 0.01 -19.51 36.36
N ILE A 283 0.21 -18.32 36.93
CA ILE A 283 0.60 -18.15 38.34
C ILE A 283 -0.46 -18.76 39.27
N THR A 284 -1.73 -18.56 38.95
CA THR A 284 -2.86 -19.05 39.77
C THR A 284 -2.94 -20.57 39.75
N LEU A 285 -2.89 -21.17 38.56
CA LEU A 285 -2.94 -22.63 38.38
C LEU A 285 -1.75 -23.34 39.04
N MET A 286 -0.54 -22.80 38.88
CA MET A 286 0.64 -23.37 39.55
C MET A 286 0.49 -23.35 41.07
N MET A 287 -0.06 -22.28 41.65
CA MET A 287 -0.26 -22.19 43.11
C MET A 287 -1.31 -23.17 43.66
N GLU A 288 -2.16 -23.76 42.82
CA GLU A 288 -3.14 -24.78 43.21
C GLU A 288 -2.55 -26.19 43.29
N LEU A 289 -1.40 -26.41 42.62
CA LEU A 289 -0.72 -27.70 42.55
C LEU A 289 -0.31 -28.21 43.93
N PRO A 290 -0.53 -29.50 44.25
CA PRO A 290 -0.25 -30.07 45.56
C PRO A 290 1.21 -29.87 46.01
N GLN A 291 2.17 -29.97 45.09
CA GLN A 291 3.61 -29.80 45.34
C GLN A 291 3.96 -28.41 45.87
N LEU A 292 3.16 -27.40 45.54
CA LEU A 292 3.41 -25.99 45.87
C LEU A 292 2.52 -25.48 47.01
N ARG A 293 1.67 -26.34 47.60
CA ARG A 293 0.85 -25.98 48.77
C ARG A 293 1.69 -25.79 50.01
N ASN A 294 1.28 -24.84 50.86
CA ASN A 294 2.00 -24.48 52.08
C ASN A 294 2.05 -25.68 53.05
N PRO A 295 3.22 -26.06 53.61
CA PRO A 295 3.33 -27.19 54.53
C PRO A 295 2.48 -27.03 55.80
N SER A 296 2.08 -25.79 56.17
CA SER A 296 1.20 -25.55 57.31
C SER A 296 -0.26 -25.98 57.09
N SER A 297 -0.68 -26.25 55.84
CA SER A 297 -2.05 -26.69 55.54
C SER A 297 -2.22 -28.21 55.60
N ALA A 298 -1.13 -28.99 55.60
CA ALA A 298 -1.18 -30.44 55.60
C ALA A 298 -1.25 -31.06 57.02
N ALA A 299 -1.17 -30.25 58.08
CA ALA A 299 -0.97 -30.73 59.45
C ALA A 299 -2.20 -30.63 60.38
N VAL A 300 -3.41 -30.36 59.88
CA VAL A 300 -4.60 -30.26 60.75
C VAL A 300 -5.73 -31.14 60.23
N LEU A 301 -5.88 -32.32 60.82
CA LEU A 301 -7.12 -32.96 61.31
C LEU A 301 -6.76 -34.24 62.12
N PRO A 302 -7.55 -34.63 63.14
CA PRO A 302 -7.08 -34.60 64.52
C PRO A 302 -7.06 -35.98 65.19
N ALA A 303 -6.16 -36.12 66.17
CA ALA A 303 -6.08 -37.29 67.04
C ALA A 303 -7.36 -37.49 67.87
N ALA A 304 -7.74 -38.76 68.01
CA ALA A 304 -8.90 -39.26 68.73
C ALA A 304 -8.97 -38.73 70.18
N ARG A 305 -10.13 -38.19 70.56
CA ARG A 305 -10.49 -37.95 71.97
C ARG A 305 -10.88 -39.28 72.62
N GLN A 306 -10.09 -39.74 73.58
CA GLN A 306 -10.57 -40.67 74.61
C GLN A 306 -11.40 -39.89 75.67
N PRO A 307 -12.52 -40.43 76.15
CA PRO A 307 -13.27 -39.82 77.23
C PRO A 307 -12.71 -40.25 78.59
N ASN A 308 -12.29 -39.28 79.41
CA ASN A 308 -11.97 -39.51 80.82
C ASN A 308 -13.21 -39.23 81.67
N GLU A 309 -13.58 -40.24 82.46
CA GLU A 309 -14.53 -40.20 83.56
C GLU A 309 -14.04 -39.26 84.68
N THR A 310 -14.95 -38.49 85.30
CA THR A 310 -15.02 -38.14 86.75
C THR A 310 -16.05 -37.00 86.93
N LEU A 311 -17.21 -37.31 87.54
CA LEU A 311 -17.54 -37.07 88.96
C LEU A 311 -17.93 -35.61 89.28
N PHE A 312 -19.25 -35.36 89.35
CA PHE A 312 -19.83 -34.21 90.03
C PHE A 312 -20.40 -34.66 91.38
N PRO A 313 -20.14 -33.94 92.49
CA PRO A 313 -20.76 -34.21 93.78
C PRO A 313 -22.12 -33.51 93.92
N MET A 314 -22.96 -34.11 94.77
CA MET A 314 -24.21 -33.56 95.28
C MET A 314 -23.97 -32.32 96.17
N GLU A 315 -24.93 -31.40 96.17
CA GLU A 315 -25.63 -30.86 97.37
C GLU A 315 -26.70 -29.85 96.90
N GLN A 316 -27.99 -30.16 97.05
CA GLN A 316 -28.91 -29.88 98.18
C GLN A 316 -29.56 -28.48 98.15
N GLY A 317 -30.89 -28.47 98.24
CA GLY A 317 -31.79 -27.31 98.31
C GLY A 317 -33.14 -27.61 97.71
#